data_AF-A0A7Y3GXD9-F1
#
_entry.id   AF-A0A7Y3GXD9-F1
#
_cell.length_a   1.000
_cell.length_b   1.000
_cell.length_c   1.000
_cell.angle_alpha   90.00
_cell.angle_beta   90.00
_cell.angle_gamma   90.00
#
_symmetry.space_group_name_H-M   'P 1'
#
loop_
_entity.id
_entity.type
_entity.pdbx_description
1 polymer ?
#
loop_
_entity_poly.entity_id
_entity_poly.type
_entity_poly.pdbx_seq_one_letter_code
_entity_poly.pdbx_strand_id
1 'polypeptide(L)'
;MSESIQDLLDPEKLDFDPDMLRAKYREERDKRLRADGNAQYQQVAGDFEKYAEDPYVDAGMTREPLRDEVEVAVIGGGFGGLLAAARLHEAGIRDVRVIEKGGDFGGTWYWNRYPGAMCDIESYIYFPLLEEMGYVPKEKYSHAPEFLEYSRR
;
A
#
# COMPACT_ATOMS: atom_id res chain seq x y z
N MET A 1 -31.45 -12.95 -17.95
CA MET A 1 -31.83 -13.56 -16.66
C MET A 1 -30.52 -13.93 -15.98
N SER A 2 -30.18 -13.31 -14.85
CA SER A 2 -28.94 -13.68 -14.15
C SER A 2 -29.15 -15.06 -13.54
N GLU A 3 -28.28 -16.02 -13.86
CA GLU A 3 -28.20 -17.26 -13.09
C GLU A 3 -27.95 -16.91 -11.63
N SER A 4 -28.62 -17.63 -10.72
CA SER A 4 -28.40 -17.43 -9.30
C SER A 4 -27.00 -17.93 -8.92
N ILE A 5 -26.40 -17.38 -7.87
CA ILE A 5 -25.12 -17.90 -7.33
C ILE A 5 -25.22 -19.40 -7.00
N GLN A 6 -26.41 -19.86 -6.61
CA GLN A 6 -26.67 -21.27 -6.32
C GLN A 6 -26.61 -22.13 -7.59
N ASP A 7 -27.09 -21.63 -8.72
CA ASP A 7 -27.00 -22.32 -10.01
C ASP A 7 -25.56 -22.44 -10.52
N LEU A 8 -24.73 -21.41 -10.28
CA LEU A 8 -23.32 -21.39 -10.67
C LEU A 8 -22.44 -22.32 -9.81
N LEU A 9 -22.91 -22.66 -8.61
CA LEU A 9 -22.20 -23.52 -7.66
C LEU A 9 -22.77 -24.95 -7.61
N ASP A 10 -23.71 -25.27 -8.50
CA ASP A 10 -24.28 -26.60 -8.65
C ASP A 10 -23.15 -27.59 -9.04
N PRO A 11 -22.79 -28.54 -8.16
CA PRO A 11 -21.69 -29.47 -8.43
C PRO A 11 -21.89 -30.31 -9.70
N GLU A 12 -23.14 -30.52 -10.14
CA GLU A 12 -23.45 -31.26 -11.36
C GLU A 12 -23.18 -30.44 -12.64
N LYS A 13 -23.06 -29.11 -12.51
CA LYS A 13 -22.77 -28.19 -13.63
C LYS A 13 -21.31 -27.74 -13.70
N LEU A 14 -20.50 -28.09 -12.70
CA LEU A 14 -19.07 -27.75 -12.69
C LEU A 14 -18.26 -28.72 -13.56
N ASP A 15 -17.24 -28.21 -14.25
CA ASP A 15 -16.29 -29.00 -15.02
C ASP A 15 -15.16 -29.60 -14.15
N PHE A 16 -15.24 -29.42 -12.83
CA PHE A 16 -14.32 -29.96 -11.84
C PHE A 16 -15.06 -30.46 -10.58
N ASP A 17 -14.41 -31.34 -9.80
CA ASP A 17 -14.91 -31.77 -8.49
C ASP A 17 -14.58 -30.72 -7.41
N PRO A 18 -15.57 -29.99 -6.88
CA PRO A 18 -15.34 -28.94 -5.90
C PRO A 18 -14.87 -29.47 -4.54
N ASP A 19 -15.24 -30.70 -4.17
CA ASP A 19 -14.86 -31.29 -2.90
C ASP A 19 -13.42 -31.80 -2.94
N MET A 20 -13.00 -32.36 -4.08
CA MET A 20 -11.59 -32.66 -4.35
C MET A 20 -10.73 -31.38 -4.31
N LEU A 21 -11.17 -30.29 -4.96
CA LEU A 21 -10.45 -29.01 -4.94
C LEU A 21 -10.30 -28.48 -3.51
N ARG A 22 -11.38 -28.48 -2.72
CA ARG A 22 -11.36 -28.10 -1.30
C ARG A 22 -10.44 -28.99 -0.48
N ALA A 23 -10.41 -30.29 -0.74
CA ALA A 23 -9.51 -31.22 -0.07
C ALA A 23 -8.05 -30.88 -0.38
N LYS A 24 -7.73 -30.56 -1.64
CA LYS A 24 -6.39 -30.12 -2.03
C LYS A 24 -5.99 -28.81 -1.36
N TYR A 25 -6.90 -27.84 -1.26
CA TYR A 25 -6.65 -26.59 -0.53
C TYR A 25 -6.35 -26.83 0.96
N ARG A 26 -7.09 -27.74 1.61
CA ARG A 26 -6.81 -28.11 3.01
C ARG A 26 -5.44 -28.75 3.15
N GLU A 27 -5.09 -29.71 2.29
CA GLU A 27 -3.78 -30.37 2.30
C GLU A 27 -2.64 -29.34 2.16
N GLU A 28 -2.75 -28.39 1.23
CA GLU A 28 -1.72 -27.36 1.02
C GLU A 28 -1.63 -26.32 2.16
N ARG A 29 -2.78 -25.94 2.74
CA ARG A 29 -2.82 -25.10 3.93
C ARG A 29 -2.13 -25.79 5.11
N ASP A 30 -2.47 -27.05 5.36
CA ASP A 30 -2.01 -27.80 6.53
C ASP A 30 -0.49 -28.03 6.53
N LYS A 31 0.14 -28.13 5.35
CA LYS A 31 1.61 -28.14 5.20
C LYS A 31 2.31 -26.90 5.78
N ARG A 32 1.59 -25.77 5.88
CA ARG A 32 2.14 -24.45 6.27
C ARG A 32 1.57 -23.95 7.60
N LEU A 33 0.65 -24.70 8.21
CA LEU A 33 0.10 -24.34 9.52
C LEU A 33 1.19 -24.44 10.57
N ARG A 34 1.34 -23.36 11.33
CA ARG A 34 2.33 -23.22 12.38
C ARG A 34 1.67 -22.85 13.69
N ALA A 35 2.02 -23.57 14.76
CA ALA A 35 1.45 -23.36 16.09
C ALA A 35 1.85 -22.00 16.70
N ASP A 36 3.00 -21.47 16.30
CA ASP A 36 3.51 -20.18 16.76
C ASP A 36 3.00 -18.98 15.94
N GLY A 37 2.21 -19.20 14.88
CA GLY A 37 1.48 -18.15 14.17
C GLY A 37 2.36 -16.96 13.78
N ASN A 38 1.96 -15.73 14.14
CA ASN A 38 2.73 -14.52 13.85
C ASN A 38 4.04 -14.40 14.65
N ALA A 39 4.19 -15.14 15.75
CA ALA A 39 5.43 -15.13 16.54
C ALA A 39 6.60 -15.79 15.80
N GLN A 40 6.33 -16.43 14.66
CA GLN A 40 7.38 -16.93 13.78
C GLN A 40 8.24 -15.82 13.15
N TYR A 41 7.73 -14.60 13.06
CA TYR A 41 8.44 -13.47 12.49
C TYR A 41 9.21 -12.73 13.57
N GLN A 42 10.46 -12.40 13.28
CA GLN A 42 11.32 -11.64 14.17
C GLN A 42 11.38 -10.19 13.69
N GLN A 43 11.41 -9.25 14.64
CA GLN A 43 11.65 -7.86 14.31
C GLN A 43 13.08 -7.68 13.82
N VAL A 44 13.25 -6.71 12.92
CA VAL A 44 14.56 -6.28 12.43
C VAL A 44 15.21 -5.41 13.51
N ALA A 45 15.92 -6.06 14.45
CA ALA A 45 16.52 -5.43 15.62
C ALA A 45 17.97 -5.90 15.84
N GLY A 46 18.72 -5.18 16.69
CA GLY A 46 20.13 -5.50 16.98
C GLY A 46 20.99 -5.39 15.73
N ASP A 47 21.76 -6.43 15.41
CA ASP A 47 22.66 -6.46 14.25
C ASP A 47 21.95 -6.23 12.89
N PHE A 48 20.62 -6.38 12.85
CA PHE A 48 19.81 -6.18 11.66
C PHE A 48 19.13 -4.82 11.57
N GLU A 49 19.18 -3.97 12.60
CA GLU A 49 18.44 -2.71 12.69
C GLU A 49 18.66 -1.79 11.47
N LYS A 50 19.88 -1.78 10.93
CA LYS A 50 20.26 -1.06 9.70
C LYS A 50 19.37 -1.35 8.48
N TYR A 51 18.69 -2.51 8.43
CA TYR A 51 17.77 -2.85 7.34
C TYR A 51 16.39 -2.20 7.49
N ALA A 52 16.07 -1.64 8.65
CA ALA A 52 14.85 -0.89 8.93
C ALA A 52 15.04 0.64 8.87
N GLU A 53 16.28 1.10 8.66
CA GLU A 53 16.64 2.50 8.42
C GLU A 53 16.26 2.92 7.00
N ASP A 54 16.20 4.23 6.77
CA ASP A 54 15.93 4.83 5.47
C ASP A 54 17.19 4.84 4.60
N PRO A 55 17.27 4.04 3.53
CA PRO A 55 18.45 4.02 2.66
C PRO A 55 18.44 5.17 1.63
N TYR A 56 17.36 5.94 1.54
CA TYR A 56 17.16 6.96 0.50
C TYR A 56 17.27 8.39 1.02
N VAL A 57 17.29 8.58 2.33
CA VAL A 57 17.54 9.89 2.94
C VAL A 57 19.03 10.21 2.90
N ASP A 58 19.37 11.48 2.66
CA ASP A 58 20.76 11.93 2.73
C ASP A 58 21.31 11.73 4.15
N ALA A 59 22.52 11.18 4.23
CA ALA A 59 23.17 10.94 5.51
C ALA A 59 23.33 12.25 6.30
N GLY A 60 22.81 12.27 7.53
CA GLY A 60 22.85 13.45 8.40
C GLY A 60 21.74 14.48 8.17
N MET A 61 20.76 14.19 7.30
CA MET A 61 19.58 15.03 7.18
C MET A 61 18.87 15.15 8.54
N THR A 62 18.70 16.37 9.01
CA THR A 62 17.97 16.69 10.24
C THR A 62 17.02 17.85 10.00
N ARG A 63 15.95 17.91 10.79
CA ARG A 63 14.97 18.99 10.81
C ARG A 63 14.73 19.39 12.25
N GLU A 64 14.55 20.68 12.51
CA GLU A 64 14.20 21.16 13.83
C GLU A 64 12.85 20.57 14.26
N PRO A 65 12.73 20.08 15.50
CA PRO A 65 11.48 19.53 15.99
C PRO A 65 10.43 20.63 16.12
N LEU A 66 9.23 20.34 15.61
CA LEU A 66 8.05 21.19 15.80
C LEU A 66 7.40 20.87 17.16
N ARG A 67 7.04 21.91 17.92
CA ARG A 67 6.46 21.83 19.28
C ARG A 67 5.14 22.61 19.42
N ASP A 68 4.56 22.98 18.31
CA ASP A 68 3.27 23.66 18.19
C ASP A 68 2.11 22.66 18.16
N GLU A 69 0.90 23.18 18.34
CA GLU A 69 -0.36 22.46 18.20
C GLU A 69 -0.89 22.63 16.78
N VAL A 70 -1.59 21.61 16.28
CA VAL A 70 -2.27 21.63 14.98
C VAL A 70 -3.69 21.09 15.15
N GLU A 71 -4.61 21.58 14.33
CA GLU A 71 -6.00 21.11 14.32
C GLU A 71 -6.09 19.62 13.93
N VAL A 72 -5.35 19.21 12.89
CA VAL A 72 -5.32 17.80 12.44
C VAL A 72 -3.90 17.31 12.18
N ALA A 73 -3.52 16.20 12.83
CA ALA A 73 -2.30 15.47 12.55
C ALA A 73 -2.61 14.19 11.74
N VAL A 74 -1.95 14.03 10.60
CA VAL A 74 -2.06 12.85 9.73
C VAL A 74 -0.74 12.07 9.81
N ILE A 75 -0.80 10.80 10.20
CA ILE A 75 0.39 9.95 10.28
C ILE A 75 0.51 9.11 9.00
N GLY A 76 1.59 9.33 8.26
CA GLY A 76 1.90 8.70 6.97
C GLY A 76 1.82 9.68 5.81
N GLY A 77 2.91 9.83 5.07
CA GLY A 77 3.06 10.64 3.85
C GLY A 77 2.88 9.85 2.55
N GLY A 78 2.18 8.72 2.59
CA GLY A 78 1.75 8.01 1.39
C GLY A 78 0.46 8.60 0.79
N PHE A 79 -0.04 8.00 -0.29
CA PHE A 79 -1.27 8.47 -0.95
C PHE A 79 -2.48 8.58 -0.02
N GLY A 80 -2.64 7.70 0.96
CA GLY A 80 -3.72 7.83 1.95
C GLY A 80 -3.64 9.11 2.78
N GLY A 81 -2.44 9.49 3.24
CA GLY A 81 -2.25 10.72 4.00
C GLY A 81 -2.32 11.98 3.13
N LEU A 82 -1.78 11.92 1.91
CA LEU A 82 -1.91 12.99 0.92
C LEU A 82 -3.38 13.25 0.54
N LEU A 83 -4.15 12.18 0.29
CA LEU A 83 -5.59 12.28 0.05
C LEU A 83 -6.33 12.87 1.26
N ALA A 84 -6.04 12.40 2.47
CA ALA A 84 -6.65 12.94 3.68
C ALA A 84 -6.38 14.44 3.80
N ALA A 85 -5.12 14.87 3.64
CA ALA A 85 -4.75 16.29 3.68
C ALA A 85 -5.43 17.10 2.58
N ALA A 86 -5.48 16.60 1.34
CA ALA A 86 -6.15 17.27 0.22
C ALA A 86 -7.65 17.45 0.49
N ARG A 87 -8.35 16.39 0.94
CA ARG A 87 -9.80 16.45 1.23
C ARG A 87 -10.12 17.31 2.45
N LEU A 88 -9.26 17.34 3.47
CA LEU A 88 -9.39 18.28 4.60
C LEU A 88 -9.25 19.73 4.12
N HIS A 89 -8.28 19.98 3.25
CA HIS A 89 -8.08 21.31 2.67
C HIS A 89 -9.29 21.77 1.85
N GLU A 90 -9.87 20.88 1.03
CA GLU A 90 -11.11 21.13 0.28
C GLU A 90 -12.30 21.42 1.20
N ALA A 91 -12.37 20.76 2.36
CA ALA A 91 -13.39 21.01 3.38
C ALA A 91 -13.16 22.32 4.17
N GLY A 92 -12.10 23.07 3.89
CA GLY A 92 -11.77 24.33 4.55
C GLY A 92 -10.89 24.20 5.80
N ILE A 93 -10.47 22.99 6.16
CA ILE A 93 -9.56 22.72 7.28
C ILE A 93 -8.13 22.86 6.76
N ARG A 94 -7.44 23.91 7.18
CA ARG A 94 -6.11 24.28 6.64
C ARG A 94 -4.95 24.00 7.59
N ASP A 95 -5.21 23.89 8.89
CA ASP A 95 -4.20 23.59 9.89
C ASP A 95 -3.99 22.07 10.02
N VAL A 96 -3.37 21.51 8.98
CA VAL A 96 -3.12 20.07 8.85
C VAL A 96 -1.62 19.81 8.77
N ARG A 97 -1.14 18.85 9.55
CA ARG A 97 0.25 18.38 9.49
C ARG A 97 0.33 16.91 9.15
N VAL A 98 1.03 16.61 8.06
CA VAL A 98 1.41 15.24 7.70
C VAL A 98 2.77 14.91 8.30
N ILE A 99 2.85 13.79 9.02
CA ILE A 99 4.06 13.30 9.67
C ILE A 99 4.44 11.96 9.04
N GLU A 100 5.61 11.89 8.41
CA GLU A 100 6.14 10.70 7.73
C GLU A 100 7.47 10.28 8.35
N LYS A 101 7.70 8.97 8.47
CA LYS A 101 8.97 8.41 8.96
C LYS A 101 10.07 8.53 7.90
N GLY A 102 9.72 8.28 6.65
CA GLY A 102 10.62 8.38 5.50
C GLY A 102 11.05 9.82 5.23
N GLY A 103 12.16 9.97 4.51
CA GLY A 103 12.71 11.28 4.18
C GLY A 103 11.85 12.14 3.25
N ASP A 104 10.82 11.57 2.62
CA ASP A 104 9.96 12.25 1.63
C ASP A 104 8.56 11.59 1.52
N PHE A 105 7.67 12.22 0.76
CA PHE A 105 6.34 11.67 0.43
C PHE A 105 6.43 10.45 -0.50
N GLY A 106 5.34 9.66 -0.50
CA GLY A 106 5.15 8.50 -1.37
C GLY A 106 4.81 7.22 -0.62
N GLY A 107 5.11 7.15 0.68
CA GLY A 107 4.81 5.98 1.52
C GLY A 107 5.37 4.70 0.91
N THR A 108 4.51 3.74 0.56
CA THR A 108 4.91 2.51 -0.15
C THR A 108 5.83 2.79 -1.35
N TRP A 109 5.54 3.84 -2.13
CA TRP A 109 6.31 4.19 -3.33
C TRP A 109 7.60 4.95 -3.04
N TYR A 110 7.72 5.53 -1.84
CA TYR A 110 8.99 6.04 -1.33
C TYR A 110 9.92 4.89 -0.93
N TRP A 111 9.40 3.92 -0.18
CA TRP A 111 10.20 2.84 0.42
C TRP A 111 10.55 1.72 -0.57
N ASN A 112 9.67 1.39 -1.52
CA ASN A 112 9.87 0.26 -2.43
C ASN A 112 10.44 0.72 -3.76
N ARG A 113 11.78 0.68 -3.89
CA ARG A 113 12.51 1.02 -5.13
C ARG A 113 13.33 -0.14 -5.68
N TYR A 114 12.93 -1.38 -5.40
CA TYR A 114 13.59 -2.55 -5.97
C TYR A 114 13.34 -2.63 -7.49
N PRO A 115 14.27 -3.21 -8.28
CA PRO A 115 14.11 -3.33 -9.73
C PRO A 115 12.84 -4.09 -10.12
N GLY A 116 12.02 -3.50 -10.98
CA GLY A 116 10.75 -4.08 -11.43
C GLY A 116 9.55 -3.84 -10.52
N ALA A 117 9.68 -3.04 -9.45
CA ALA A 117 8.55 -2.66 -8.62
C ALA A 117 7.45 -1.98 -9.46
N MET A 118 6.21 -2.45 -9.30
CA MET A 118 5.03 -2.05 -10.08
C MET A 118 3.78 -2.22 -9.21
N CYS A 119 2.72 -1.45 -9.48
CA CYS A 119 1.40 -1.73 -8.92
C CYS A 119 0.73 -2.86 -9.70
N ASP A 120 0.05 -3.76 -8.99
CA ASP A 120 -0.73 -4.85 -9.58
C ASP A 120 -2.16 -4.43 -9.98
N ILE A 121 -2.58 -3.22 -9.60
CA ILE A 121 -3.84 -2.59 -10.00
C ILE A 121 -3.60 -1.66 -11.18
N GLU A 122 -4.57 -1.61 -12.10
CA GLU A 122 -4.54 -0.70 -13.24
C GLU A 122 -4.38 0.76 -12.77
N SER A 123 -3.46 1.49 -13.42
CA SER A 123 -3.06 2.84 -13.02
C SER A 123 -4.22 3.82 -12.96
N TYR A 124 -5.18 3.75 -13.90
CA TYR A 124 -6.37 4.61 -13.92
C TYR A 124 -7.31 4.39 -12.73
N ILE A 125 -7.16 3.28 -12.02
CA ILE A 125 -7.95 2.93 -10.83
C ILE A 125 -7.15 3.24 -9.56
N TYR A 126 -5.83 3.05 -9.59
CA TYR A 126 -4.99 3.14 -8.41
C TYR A 126 -4.43 4.54 -8.12
N PHE A 127 -4.04 5.31 -9.15
CA PHE A 127 -3.57 6.67 -8.93
C PHE A 127 -4.70 7.52 -8.31
N PRO A 128 -4.44 8.22 -7.20
CA PRO A 128 -5.41 9.17 -6.67
C PRO A 128 -5.46 10.42 -7.54
N LEU A 129 -6.59 11.14 -7.54
CA LEU A 129 -6.70 12.51 -8.06
C LEU A 129 -6.30 12.72 -9.53
N LEU A 130 -6.46 11.70 -10.39
CA LEU A 130 -6.06 11.80 -11.81
C LEU A 130 -6.78 12.93 -12.55
N GLU A 131 -8.08 13.08 -12.34
CA GLU A 131 -8.89 14.11 -12.98
C GLU A 131 -8.53 15.50 -12.44
N GLU A 132 -8.47 15.64 -11.11
CA GLU A 132 -8.13 16.91 -10.46
C GLU A 132 -6.73 17.42 -10.82
N MET A 133 -5.77 16.51 -11.00
CA MET A 133 -4.39 16.83 -11.36
C MET A 133 -4.13 16.85 -12.88
N GLY A 134 -5.15 16.53 -13.69
CA GLY A 134 -5.01 16.42 -15.15
C GLY A 134 -3.90 15.47 -15.59
N TYR A 135 -3.66 14.41 -14.81
CA TYR A 135 -2.55 13.47 -15.04
C TYR A 135 -3.02 12.24 -15.79
N VAL A 136 -2.21 11.79 -16.75
CA VAL A 136 -2.43 10.55 -17.50
C VAL A 136 -1.26 9.62 -17.20
N PRO A 137 -1.50 8.47 -16.52
CA PRO A 137 -0.46 7.48 -16.29
C PRO A 137 0.21 7.02 -17.59
N LYS A 138 1.53 6.81 -17.52
CA LYS A 138 2.37 6.45 -18.68
C LYS A 138 2.06 5.04 -19.20
N GLU A 139 1.62 4.15 -18.31
CA GLU A 139 1.37 2.74 -18.60
C GLU A 139 0.07 2.25 -17.92
N LYS A 140 -0.50 1.14 -18.43
CA LYS A 140 -1.70 0.52 -17.83
C LYS A 140 -1.43 0.05 -16.40
N TYR A 141 -0.22 -0.41 -16.12
CA TYR A 141 0.23 -0.74 -14.77
C TYR A 141 1.56 -0.05 -14.53
N SER A 142 1.54 1.00 -13.72
CA SER A 142 2.68 1.89 -13.59
C SER A 142 3.77 1.32 -12.69
N HIS A 143 5.02 1.62 -13.06
CA HIS A 143 6.18 1.29 -12.24
C HIS A 143 6.31 2.24 -11.03
N ALA A 144 6.91 1.74 -9.95
CA ALA A 144 7.10 2.49 -8.70
C ALA A 144 7.69 3.91 -8.86
N PRO A 145 8.66 4.18 -9.77
CA PRO A 145 9.19 5.52 -9.94
C PRO A 145 8.14 6.56 -10.36
N GLU A 146 7.13 6.16 -11.15
CA GLU A 146 6.05 7.07 -11.58
C GLU A 146 5.16 7.45 -10.40
N PHE A 147 4.82 6.49 -9.53
CA PHE A 147 4.05 6.77 -8.32
C PHE A 147 4.80 7.69 -7.35
N LEU A 148 6.10 7.46 -7.18
CA LEU A 148 6.95 8.32 -6.36
C LEU A 148 7.01 9.74 -6.93
N GLU A 149 7.24 9.87 -8.25
CA GLU A 149 7.21 11.17 -8.94
C GLU A 149 5.85 11.87 -8.75
N TYR A 150 4.75 11.14 -8.91
CA TYR A 150 3.40 11.67 -8.77
C TYR A 150 3.10 12.13 -7.34
N SER A 151 3.56 11.41 -6.31
CA SER A 151 3.34 11.78 -4.90
C SER A 151 3.97 13.10 -4.48
N ARG A 152 4.87 13.65 -5.30
CA ARG A 152 5.56 14.93 -5.09
C ARG A 152 4.94 16.11 -5.85
N ARG A 153 3.89 15.85 -6.65
CA ARG A 153 3.18 16.86 -7.43
C ARG A 153 2.06 17.48 -6.60
#